data_AF-A0A317YK95-F1
#
_entry.id   AF-A0A317YK95-F1
#
_cell.length_a   1.000
_cell.length_b   1.000
_cell.length_c   1.000
_cell.angle_alpha   90.00
_cell.angle_beta   90.00
_cell.angle_gamma   90.00
#
_symmetry.space_group_name_H-M   'P 1'
#
loop_
_entity.id
_entity.type
_entity.pdbx_description
1 polymer ?
#
loop_
_entity_poly.entity_id
_entity_poly.type
_entity_poly.pdbx_seq_one_letter_code
_entity_poly.pdbx_strand_id
1 'polypeptide(L)'
;KKTEATVIGSAEMADYLSSYHGVENVHGMNIGGKANFDFGSVKFVQAFHSSSFTHENGIPVYLGMPMGIVFEVEGKTIYHTGDTG
;
A
#
# COMPACT_ATOMS: atom_id res chain seq x y z
N LYS A 1 -9.55 -13.93 -3.25
CA LYS A 1 -10.44 -12.98 -2.52
C LYS A 1 -11.24 -13.80 -1.50
N LYS A 2 -11.18 -13.46 -0.21
CA LYS A 2 -11.80 -14.25 0.87
C LYS A 2 -12.68 -13.42 1.82
N THR A 3 -12.41 -12.12 1.96
CA THR A 3 -12.98 -11.27 3.00
C THR A 3 -13.61 -9.98 2.46
N GLU A 4 -13.52 -9.72 1.15
CA GLU A 4 -13.91 -8.45 0.53
C GLU A 4 -13.25 -7.19 1.17
N ALA A 5 -12.18 -7.37 1.94
CA ALA A 5 -11.48 -6.27 2.58
C ALA A 5 -10.80 -5.35 1.55
N THR A 6 -10.78 -4.05 1.85
CA THR A 6 -10.05 -3.06 1.06
C THR A 6 -8.55 -3.18 1.30
N VAL A 7 -7.77 -3.33 0.22
CA VAL A 7 -6.32 -3.22 0.26
C VAL A 7 -5.92 -1.75 0.10
N ILE A 8 -5.08 -1.22 0.99
CA ILE A 8 -4.56 0.15 0.91
C ILE A 8 -3.06 0.06 0.58
N GLY A 9 -2.64 0.70 -0.51
CA GLY A 9 -1.27 0.54 -1.03
C GLY A 9 -0.85 1.67 -1.96
N SER A 10 0.27 1.48 -2.67
CA SER A 10 0.67 2.39 -3.75
C SER A 10 -0.37 2.39 -4.88
N ALA A 11 -0.41 3.47 -5.66
CA ALA A 11 -1.26 3.54 -6.86
C ALA A 11 -0.92 2.39 -7.83
N GLU A 12 0.37 2.12 -8.05
CA GLU A 12 0.81 1.05 -8.96
C GLU A 12 0.46 -0.35 -8.44
N MET A 13 0.55 -0.58 -7.12
CA MET A 13 0.09 -1.84 -6.53
C MET A 13 -1.43 -1.99 -6.69
N ALA A 14 -2.18 -0.89 -6.54
CA ALA A 14 -3.63 -0.90 -6.74
C ALA A 14 -4.00 -1.28 -8.18
N ASP A 15 -3.34 -0.66 -9.15
CA ASP A 15 -3.52 -0.97 -10.57
C ASP A 15 -3.13 -2.41 -10.89
N TYR A 16 -2.01 -2.89 -10.33
CA TYR A 16 -1.55 -4.26 -10.50
C TYR A 16 -2.57 -5.27 -9.93
N LEU A 17 -3.02 -5.09 -8.69
CA LEU A 17 -3.99 -5.98 -8.06
C LEU A 17 -5.34 -5.96 -8.78
N SER A 18 -5.80 -4.79 -9.21
CA SER A 18 -7.06 -4.65 -9.94
C SER A 18 -6.98 -5.29 -11.33
N SER A 19 -5.91 -5.04 -12.07
CA SER A 19 -5.78 -5.46 -13.47
C SER A 19 -5.38 -6.93 -13.62
N TYR A 20 -4.46 -7.43 -12.80
CA TYR A 20 -3.91 -8.79 -12.95
C TYR A 20 -4.58 -9.82 -12.05
N HIS A 21 -5.09 -9.40 -10.90
CA HIS A 21 -5.69 -10.30 -9.91
C HIS A 21 -7.19 -10.04 -9.72
N GLY A 22 -7.74 -9.06 -10.45
CA GLY A 22 -9.14 -8.69 -10.43
C GLY A 22 -9.61 -8.15 -9.09
N VAL A 23 -8.74 -7.73 -8.17
CA VAL A 23 -9.16 -7.25 -6.84
C VAL A 23 -9.93 -5.93 -6.99
N GLU A 24 -11.18 -5.90 -6.55
CA GLU A 24 -12.05 -4.74 -6.79
C GLU A 24 -11.90 -3.68 -5.69
N ASN A 25 -11.71 -4.12 -4.44
CA ASN A 25 -11.59 -3.24 -3.28
C ASN A 25 -10.13 -2.88 -3.05
N VAL A 26 -9.61 -1.92 -3.81
CA VAL A 26 -8.25 -1.39 -3.62
C VAL A 26 -8.28 0.14 -3.57
N HIS A 27 -7.59 0.71 -2.59
CA HIS A 27 -7.44 2.14 -2.40
C HIS A 27 -5.97 2.52 -2.64
N GLY A 28 -5.68 2.99 -3.84
CA GLY A 28 -4.35 3.46 -4.23
C GLY A 28 -4.05 4.85 -3.69
N MET A 29 -2.87 5.01 -3.09
CA MET A 29 -2.33 6.27 -2.60
C MET A 29 -0.85 6.37 -2.95
N ASN A 30 -0.21 7.51 -2.66
CA ASN A 30 1.22 7.72 -2.88
C ASN A 30 1.87 8.37 -1.65
N ILE A 31 3.21 8.44 -1.65
CA ILE A 31 4.01 9.05 -0.58
C ILE A 31 3.45 10.43 -0.23
N GLY A 32 3.26 10.66 1.08
CA GLY A 32 2.74 11.91 1.61
C GLY A 32 1.21 12.00 1.66
N GLY A 33 0.50 11.14 0.91
CA GLY A 33 -0.96 11.07 0.92
C GLY A 33 -1.51 10.62 2.28
N LYS A 34 -2.61 11.25 2.72
CA LYS A 34 -3.37 10.87 3.92
C LYS A 34 -4.83 10.64 3.56
N ALA A 35 -5.40 9.56 4.03
CA ALA A 35 -6.81 9.22 3.84
C ALA A 35 -7.46 8.89 5.19
N ASN A 36 -8.72 9.27 5.32
CA ASN A 36 -9.55 8.92 6.47
C ASN A 36 -10.47 7.76 6.09
N PHE A 37 -10.63 6.82 7.01
CA PHE A 37 -11.49 5.66 6.94
C PHE A 37 -12.34 5.60 8.20
N ASP A 38 -13.36 4.76 8.21
CA ASP A 38 -14.29 4.62 9.35
C ASP A 38 -13.56 4.24 10.66
N PHE A 39 -12.41 3.57 10.57
CA PHE A 39 -11.60 3.14 11.71
C PHE A 39 -10.53 4.16 12.16
N GLY A 40 -10.22 5.18 11.35
CA GLY A 40 -9.08 6.06 11.62
C GLY A 40 -8.46 6.63 10.35
N SER A 41 -7.18 7.02 10.41
CA SER A 41 -6.50 7.58 9.24
C SER A 41 -5.17 6.91 8.96
N VAL A 42 -4.84 6.80 7.67
CA VAL A 42 -3.56 6.26 7.19
C VAL A 42 -2.86 7.35 6.39
N LYS A 43 -1.60 7.63 6.72
CA LYS A 43 -0.73 8.49 5.93
C LYS A 43 0.49 7.70 5.46
N PHE A 44 0.72 7.68 4.16
CA PHE A 44 1.96 7.12 3.62
C PHE A 44 3.12 8.10 3.81
N VAL A 45 4.27 7.57 4.22
CA VAL A 45 5.52 8.31 4.40
C VAL A 45 6.64 7.62 3.64
N GLN A 46 7.68 8.40 3.32
CA GLN A 46 8.81 7.89 2.57
C GLN A 46 9.53 6.76 3.31
N ALA A 47 9.90 5.72 2.57
CA ALA A 47 10.85 4.69 2.97
C ALA A 47 11.99 4.62 1.93
N PHE A 48 13.14 4.09 2.33
CA PHE A 48 14.30 3.86 1.48
C PHE A 48 14.49 2.37 1.26
N HIS A 49 13.90 1.86 0.19
CA HIS A 49 13.99 0.45 -0.19
C HIS A 49 13.59 0.23 -1.67
N SER A 50 13.21 -0.99 -2.02
CA SER A 50 12.61 -1.34 -3.31
C SER A 50 11.17 -1.79 -3.13
N SER A 51 10.36 -1.69 -4.19
CA SER A 51 8.99 -2.22 -4.22
C SER A 51 8.70 -2.79 -5.60
N SER A 52 8.86 -4.11 -5.72
CA SER A 52 8.62 -4.84 -6.97
C SER A 52 8.21 -6.27 -6.69
N PHE A 53 7.53 -6.89 -7.65
CA PHE A 53 7.17 -8.30 -7.64
C PHE A 53 7.66 -8.96 -8.92
N THR A 54 8.32 -10.11 -8.82
CA THR A 54 8.80 -10.87 -9.98
C THR A 54 7.86 -12.03 -10.28
N HIS A 55 7.26 -12.04 -11.47
CA HIS A 55 6.45 -13.17 -11.91
C HIS A 55 7.30 -14.43 -12.12
N GLU A 56 6.65 -15.60 -12.22
CA GLU A 56 7.33 -16.89 -12.45
C GLU A 56 8.17 -16.92 -13.74
N ASN A 57 7.81 -16.09 -14.73
CA ASN A 57 8.57 -15.92 -15.97
C ASN A 57 9.85 -15.06 -15.81
N GLY A 58 10.15 -14.59 -14.60
CA GLY A 58 11.33 -13.78 -14.29
C GLY A 58 11.20 -12.29 -14.59
N ILE A 59 10.05 -11.81 -15.08
CA ILE A 59 9.84 -10.39 -15.40
C ILE A 59 9.41 -9.63 -14.13
N PRO A 60 10.16 -8.60 -13.70
CA PRO A 60 9.77 -7.77 -12.56
C PRO A 60 8.64 -6.80 -12.95
N VAL A 61 7.72 -6.60 -12.02
CA VAL A 61 6.67 -5.60 -12.05
C VAL A 61 6.98 -4.55 -10.99
N TYR A 62 6.99 -3.29 -11.42
CA TYR A 62 7.12 -2.16 -10.52
C TYR A 62 5.82 -1.96 -9.73
N LEU A 63 5.93 -1.84 -8.41
CA LEU A 63 4.79 -1.67 -7.51
C LEU A 63 4.83 -0.31 -6.79
N GLY A 64 5.39 0.71 -7.44
CA GLY A 64 5.51 2.06 -6.88
C GLY A 64 6.75 2.25 -6.02
N MET A 65 6.84 3.40 -5.35
CA MET A 65 7.91 3.64 -4.38
C MET A 65 7.62 2.90 -3.06
N PRO A 66 8.64 2.42 -2.33
CA PRO A 66 8.43 1.86 -1.00
C PRO A 66 7.94 2.94 -0.03
N MET A 67 7.08 2.53 0.92
CA MET A 67 6.48 3.46 1.87
C MET A 67 6.33 2.82 3.24
N GLY A 68 6.53 3.63 4.28
CA GLY A 68 6.00 3.37 5.62
C GLY A 68 4.61 4.00 5.77
N ILE A 69 3.98 3.77 6.92
CA ILE A 69 2.70 4.41 7.27
C ILE A 69 2.73 5.01 8.67
N VAL A 70 2.10 6.17 8.81
CA VAL A 70 1.59 6.66 10.09
C VAL A 70 0.11 6.31 10.15
N PHE A 71 -0.26 5.47 11.10
CA PHE A 71 -1.62 4.99 11.32
C PHE A 71 -2.17 5.59 12.62
N GLU A 72 -3.25 6.36 12.50
CA GLU A 72 -3.93 6.98 13.64
C GLU A 72 -5.27 6.26 13.88
N VAL A 73 -5.44 5.66 15.05
CA VAL A 73 -6.62 4.88 15.43
C VAL A 73 -6.88 5.00 16.93
N GLU A 74 -8.14 5.23 17.33
CA GLU A 74 -8.55 5.26 18.75
C GLU A 74 -7.67 6.16 19.66
N GLY A 75 -7.25 7.32 19.14
CA GLY A 75 -6.37 8.26 19.86
C GLY A 75 -4.93 7.78 20.02
N LYS A 76 -4.51 6.74 19.29
CA LYS A 76 -3.13 6.24 19.21
C LYS A 76 -2.53 6.56 17.84
N THR A 77 -1.21 6.70 17.82
CA THR A 77 -0.42 6.86 16.60
C THR A 77 0.61 5.74 16.52
N ILE A 78 0.55 4.96 15.46
CA ILE A 78 1.47 3.87 15.17
C ILE A 78 2.29 4.27 13.95
N TYR A 79 3.61 4.22 14.06
CA TYR A 79 4.50 4.37 12.91
C TYR A 79 5.05 3.01 12.51
N HIS A 80 4.63 2.52 11.35
CA HIS A 80 5.17 1.32 10.73
C HIS A 80 6.10 1.73 9.59
N THR A 81 7.39 1.48 9.73
CA THR A 81 8.42 1.99 8.81
C THR A 81 8.39 1.32 7.43
N GLY A 82 7.80 0.12 7.35
CA GLY A 82 8.11 -0.80 6.26
C GLY A 82 9.57 -1.24 6.34
N ASP A 83 10.06 -1.87 5.28
CA ASP A 83 11.49 -2.10 5.11
C ASP A 83 12.14 -0.80 4.67
N THR A 84 13.11 -0.30 5.43
CA THR A 84 13.80 0.97 5.15
C THR A 84 15.15 1.03 5.88
N GLY A 85 16.15 1.66 5.26
CA GLY A 85 17.48 1.89 5.84
C GLY A 85 18.40 2.70 4.95
#